data_AF-A0A0B6YZY3-F1
#
_entry.id   AF-A0A0B6YZY3-F1
#
_cell.length_a   1.000
_cell.length_b   1.000
_cell.length_c   1.000
_cell.angle_alpha   90.00
_cell.angle_beta   90.00
_cell.angle_gamma   90.00
#
_symmetry.space_group_name_H-M   'P 1'
#
loop_
_entity.id
_entity.type
_entity.pdbx_description
1 polymer ?
#
loop_
_entity_poly.entity_id
_entity_poly.type
_entity_poly.pdbx_seq_one_letter_code
_entity_poly.pdbx_strand_id
1 'polypeptide(L)' 'ALSNPEVQKVLSDPAMQMILEQMTKDPAAAQEHMKNKEVWDKIMLLVDAGVVGMR' A
#
# COMPACT_ATOMS: atom_id res chain seq x y z
N ALA A 1 9.78 -12.89 -3.16
CA ALA A 1 8.70 -12.08 -2.56
C ALA A 1 9.18 -10.89 -1.68
N LEU A 2 10.47 -10.56 -1.61
CA LEU A 2 10.94 -9.22 -1.15
C LEU A 2 12.00 -8.62 -2.10
N SER A 3 12.40 -9.39 -3.11
CA SER A 3 13.45 -9.03 -4.08
C SER A 3 12.96 -8.13 -5.22
N ASN A 4 11.68 -7.76 -5.26
CA ASN A 4 11.19 -6.82 -6.26
C ASN A 4 11.59 -5.39 -5.83
N PRO A 5 12.48 -4.70 -6.57
CA PRO A 5 12.92 -3.35 -6.23
C PRO A 5 11.76 -2.35 -6.15
N GLU A 6 10.69 -2.58 -6.91
CA GLU A 6 9.50 -1.72 -6.88
C GLU A 6 8.75 -1.86 -5.56
N VAL A 7 8.60 -3.09 -5.04
CA VAL A 7 7.96 -3.34 -3.75
C VAL A 7 8.74 -2.65 -2.64
N GLN A 8 10.07 -2.73 -2.66
CA GLN A 8 10.91 -2.04 -1.68
C GLN A 8 10.77 -0.52 -1.75
N LYS A 9 10.69 0.05 -2.96
CA LYS A 9 10.45 1.49 -3.15
C LYS A 9 9.10 1.90 -2.58
N VAL A 10 8.05 1.14 -2.84
CA VAL A 10 6.70 1.41 -2.32
C VAL A 10 6.65 1.30 -0.80
N LEU A 11 7.29 0.29 -0.20
CA LEU A 11 7.37 0.15 1.25
C LEU A 11 8.20 1.24 1.93
N SER A 12 9.14 1.85 1.19
CA SER A 12 9.96 2.97 1.66
C SER A 12 9.27 4.33 1.48
N ASP A 13 8.14 4.39 0.79
CA ASP A 13 7.37 5.61 0.57
C ASP A 13 6.66 6.02 1.88
N PRO A 14 6.94 7.21 2.44
CA PRO A 14 6.29 7.69 3.67
C PRO A 14 4.76 7.77 3.53
N ALA A 15 4.25 8.13 2.36
CA ALA A 15 2.82 8.21 2.14
C ALA A 15 2.18 6.82 2.21
N MET A 16 2.86 5.81 1.66
CA MET A 16 2.39 4.43 1.72
C MET A 16 2.40 3.90 3.16
N GLN A 17 3.46 4.18 3.93
CA GLN A 17 3.53 3.81 5.34
C GLN A 17 2.37 4.39 6.14
N MET A 18 2.03 5.67 5.90
CA MET A 18 0.88 6.32 6.53
C MET A 18 -0.45 5.64 6.12
N ILE A 19 -0.62 5.30 4.84
CA ILE A 19 -1.84 4.62 4.36
C ILE A 19 -1.98 3.25 5.01
N LEU A 20 -0.90 2.46 5.09
CA LEU A 20 -0.90 1.15 5.74
C LEU A 20 -1.24 1.27 7.23
N GLU A 21 -0.74 2.31 7.92
CA GLU A 21 -1.11 2.61 9.30
C GLU A 21 -2.61 2.97 9.41
N GLN A 22 -3.11 3.83 8.53
CA GLN A 22 -4.52 4.19 8.46
C GLN A 22 -5.41 2.99 8.18
N MET A 23 -5.01 2.02 7.35
CA MET A 23 -5.79 0.80 7.13
C MET A 23 -6.11 0.05 8.44
N THR A 24 -5.28 0.22 9.48
CA THR A 24 -5.54 -0.37 10.82
C THR A 24 -6.29 0.57 11.76
N LYS A 25 -6.04 1.89 11.69
CA LYS A 25 -6.60 2.88 12.63
C LYS A 25 -7.88 3.56 12.13
N ASP A 26 -7.92 3.88 10.84
CA ASP A 26 -9.01 4.55 10.13
C ASP A 26 -9.11 4.00 8.68
N PRO A 27 -9.84 2.89 8.49
CA PRO A 27 -9.99 2.27 7.18
C PRO A 27 -10.70 3.18 6.16
N ALA A 28 -11.51 4.14 6.62
CA ALA A 28 -12.23 5.06 5.75
C ALA A 28 -11.28 6.08 5.11
N ALA A 29 -10.34 6.62 5.89
CA ALA A 29 -9.28 7.50 5.37
C ALA A 29 -8.38 6.75 4.36
N ALA A 30 -8.00 5.50 4.67
CA ALA A 30 -7.23 4.68 3.74
C ALA A 30 -7.98 4.42 2.42
N GLN A 31 -9.30 4.15 2.48
CA GLN A 31 -10.13 4.01 1.28
C GLN A 31 -10.17 5.27 0.43
N GLU A 32 -10.14 6.46 1.04
CA GLU A 32 -10.10 7.72 0.29
C GLU A 32 -8.79 7.86 -0.49
N HIS A 33 -7.65 7.49 0.12
CA HIS A 33 -6.37 7.45 -0.57
C HIS A 33 -6.33 6.43 -1.72
N MET A 34 -7.03 5.30 -1.58
CA MET A 34 -7.14 4.29 -2.65
C MET A 34 -7.89 4.79 -3.90
N LYS A 35 -8.65 5.89 -3.82
CA LYS A 35 -9.24 6.54 -5.01
C LYS A 35 -8.18 7.14 -5.94
N ASN A 36 -6.98 7.45 -5.42
CA ASN A 36 -5.88 7.90 -6.25
C ASN A 36 -5.29 6.70 -7.00
N LYS A 37 -5.23 6.79 -8.32
CA LYS A 37 -4.70 5.73 -9.19
C LYS A 37 -3.27 5.32 -8.82
N GLU A 38 -2.41 6.29 -8.47
CA GLU A 38 -1.02 5.99 -8.10
C GLU A 38 -0.94 5.16 -6.81
N VAL A 39 -1.74 5.51 -5.80
CA VAL A 39 -1.82 4.76 -4.54
C VAL A 39 -2.36 3.35 -4.79
N TRP A 40 -3.40 3.25 -5.61
CA TRP A 40 -4.00 1.97 -5.97
C TRP A 40 -2.99 1.04 -6.66
N ASP A 41 -2.26 1.55 -7.65
CA ASP A 41 -1.23 0.79 -8.38
C ASP A 41 -0.15 0.30 -7.41
N LYS A 42 0.29 1.15 -6.46
CA LYS A 42 1.26 0.78 -5.42
C LYS A 42 0.73 -0.29 -4.46
N ILE A 43 -0.51 -0.18 -4.00
CA ILE A 43 -1.16 -1.18 -3.13
C ILE A 43 -1.25 -2.52 -3.87
N MET A 44 -1.69 -2.51 -5.13
CA MET A 44 -1.79 -3.72 -5.95
C MET A 44 -0.45 -4.41 -6.11
N LEU A 45 0.63 -3.65 -6.32
CA LEU A 45 1.98 -4.20 -6.34
C LEU A 45 2.36 -4.91 -5.03
N LEU A 46 1.97 -4.36 -3.88
CA LEU A 46 2.21 -4.98 -2.57
C LEU A 46 1.35 -6.24 -2.36
N VAL A 47 0.11 -6.26 -2.88
CA VAL A 47 -0.79 -7.41 -2.83
C VAL A 47 -0.27 -8.54 -3.70
N ASP A 48 0.11 -8.25 -4.95
CA ASP A 48 0.70 -9.22 -5.88
C ASP A 48 2.01 -9.81 -5.34
N ALA A 49 2.78 -9.01 -4.60
CA ALA A 49 3.99 -9.46 -3.92
C ALA A 49 3.71 -10.29 -2.65
N GLY A 50 2.46 -10.38 -2.21
CA GLY A 50 2.04 -11.08 -0.99
C GLY A 50 2.45 -10.36 0.30
N VAL A 51 2.77 -9.06 0.23
CA VAL A 51 3.19 -8.25 1.39
C VAL A 51 1.98 -7.69 2.13
N VAL A 52 0.97 -7.24 1.39
CA VAL A 52 -0.30 -6.75 1.93
C VAL A 52 -1.40 -7.73 1.57
N GLY A 53 -2.18 -8.16 2.58
CA GLY A 53 -3.37 -8.96 2.34
C GLY A 53 -4.61 -8.07 2.40
N MET A 54 -5.30 -7.89 1.28
CA MET A 54 -6.72 -7.50 1.34
C MET A 54 -7.49 -8.73 1.86
N ARG A 55 -7.99 -8.65 3.09
CA ARG A 55 -8.89 -9.65 3.68
C ARG A 55 -10.29 -9.08 3.78
#